data_AF-T0ZN27-F1
#
_entry.id   AF-T0ZN27-F1
#
_cell.length_a   1.000
_cell.length_b   1.000
_cell.length_c   1.000
_cell.angle_alpha   90.00
_cell.angle_beta   90.00
_cell.angle_gamma   90.00
#
_symmetry.space_group_name_H-M   'P 1'
#
loop_
_entity.id
_entity.type
_entity.pdbx_description
1 polymer ?
#
loop_
_entity_poly.entity_id
_entity_poly.type
_entity_poly.pdbx_seq_one_letter_code
_entity_poly.pdbx_strand_id
1 'polypeptide(L)'
;SGSSVHFHTGCALLGAHGAIRLVHLDTTTVFFRTLGQQEIERYVQREQPFDCAGGFRAEGLGIALFESIESVDPTALIGLPLIWLAGALRRAGFVLP
;
A
#
# COMPACT_ATOMS: atom_id res chain seq x y z
N SER A 1 -10.52 -15.27 2.12
CA SER A 1 -9.58 -16.39 2.33
C SER A 1 -9.38 -17.06 0.98
N GLY A 2 -8.15 -17.15 0.49
CA GLY A 2 -7.85 -17.70 -0.84
C GLY A 2 -8.25 -16.81 -2.04
N SER A 3 -8.39 -15.50 -1.84
CA SER A 3 -8.74 -14.54 -2.90
C SER A 3 -7.67 -13.45 -2.98
N SER A 4 -7.49 -12.88 -4.17
CA SER A 4 -6.69 -11.68 -4.35
C SER A 4 -7.49 -10.43 -3.93
N VAL A 5 -6.79 -9.44 -3.40
CA VAL A 5 -7.34 -8.12 -3.09
C VAL A 5 -6.46 -7.08 -3.77
N HIS A 6 -7.09 -6.11 -4.44
CA HIS A 6 -6.40 -5.00 -5.07
C HIS A 6 -6.44 -3.77 -4.16
N PHE A 7 -5.27 -3.22 -3.89
CA PHE A 7 -5.07 -1.98 -3.16
C PHE A 7 -4.73 -0.89 -4.17
N HIS A 8 -5.53 0.17 -4.17
CA HIS A 8 -5.35 1.31 -5.05
C HIS A 8 -4.91 2.52 -4.24
N THR A 9 -3.71 3.00 -4.50
CA THR A 9 -3.14 4.17 -3.81
C THR A 9 -3.00 5.32 -4.79
N GLY A 10 -3.89 6.30 -4.66
CA GLY A 10 -3.87 7.53 -5.45
C GLY A 10 -2.90 8.56 -4.86
N CYS A 11 -2.05 9.13 -5.69
CA CYS A 11 -1.13 10.20 -5.30
C CYS A 11 -1.23 11.36 -6.30
N ALA A 12 -1.18 12.60 -5.79
CA ALA A 12 -1.16 13.81 -6.60
C ALA A 12 -0.10 14.78 -6.08
N LEU A 13 0.73 15.30 -6.97
CA LEU A 13 1.67 16.39 -6.71
C LEU A 13 1.13 17.68 -7.33
N LEU A 14 0.88 18.68 -6.49
CA LEU A 14 0.37 20.00 -6.87
C LEU A 14 1.43 21.07 -6.58
N GLY A 15 1.91 21.72 -7.63
CA GLY A 15 2.81 22.88 -7.55
C GLY A 15 2.07 24.14 -7.13
N ALA A 16 2.84 25.12 -6.63
CA ALA A 16 2.30 26.42 -6.26
C ALA A 16 1.57 27.07 -7.45
N HIS A 17 0.47 27.76 -7.18
CA HIS A 17 -0.32 28.49 -8.19
C HIS A 17 -0.88 27.60 -9.32
N GLY A 18 -0.97 26.28 -9.09
CA GLY A 18 -1.49 25.31 -10.06
C GLY A 18 -0.50 24.89 -11.15
N ALA A 19 0.76 25.32 -11.06
CA ALA A 19 1.73 25.21 -12.16
C ALA A 19 2.27 23.79 -12.41
N ILE A 20 2.10 22.84 -11.48
CA ILE A 20 2.46 21.43 -11.70
C ILE A 20 1.36 20.55 -11.16
N ARG A 21 0.78 19.69 -12.00
CA ARG A 21 -0.18 18.67 -11.59
C ARG A 21 0.25 17.34 -12.15
N LEU A 22 0.83 16.50 -11.31
CA LEU A 22 1.13 15.11 -11.63
C LEU A 22 0.20 14.23 -10.80
N VAL A 23 -0.39 13.21 -11.40
CA VAL A 23 -1.26 12.26 -10.72
C VAL A 23 -0.81 10.84 -11.01
N HIS A 24 -1.05 9.95 -10.08
CA HIS A 24 -0.73 8.54 -10.19
C HIS A 24 -1.69 7.69 -9.39
N LEU A 25 -1.92 6.50 -9.92
CA LEU A 25 -2.64 5.43 -9.24
C LEU A 25 -1.69 4.24 -9.23
N ASP A 26 -1.18 3.90 -8.06
CA ASP A 26 -0.49 2.64 -7.86
C ASP A 26 -1.52 1.55 -7.57
N THR A 27 -1.29 0.34 -8.09
CA THR A 27 -2.11 -0.83 -7.80
C THR A 27 -1.21 -1.94 -7.29
N THR A 28 -1.47 -2.37 -6.07
CA THR A 28 -0.83 -3.53 -5.46
C THR A 28 -1.83 -4.66 -5.32
N THR A 29 -1.47 -5.87 -5.76
CA THR A 29 -2.31 -7.07 -5.62
C THR A 29 -1.76 -7.93 -4.50
N VAL A 30 -2.58 -8.21 -3.50
CA VAL A 30 -2.24 -9.09 -2.37
C VAL A 30 -3.01 -10.39 -2.51
N PHE A 31 -2.28 -11.51 -2.51
CA PHE A 31 -2.87 -12.85 -2.54
C PHE A 31 -2.88 -13.41 -1.13
N PHE A 32 -4.06 -13.70 -0.60
CA PHE A 32 -4.19 -14.29 0.72
C PHE A 32 -3.99 -15.79 0.68
N ARG A 33 -3.35 -16.34 1.73
CA ARG A 33 -3.41 -17.77 2.02
C ARG A 33 -4.86 -18.18 2.27
N THR A 34 -5.10 -19.49 2.23
CA THR A 34 -6.30 -20.04 2.85
C THR A 34 -6.11 -20.00 4.36
N LEU A 35 -6.82 -19.09 5.03
CA LEU A 35 -6.74 -18.89 6.47
C LEU A 35 -7.89 -19.61 7.18
N GLY A 36 -7.55 -20.33 8.25
CA GLY A 36 -8.51 -20.86 9.19
C GLY A 36 -9.01 -19.79 10.18
N GLN A 37 -10.18 -20.01 10.76
CA GLN A 37 -10.78 -19.07 11.72
C GLN A 37 -9.86 -18.76 12.91
N GLN A 38 -9.20 -19.77 13.48
CA GLN A 38 -8.29 -19.58 14.62
C GLN A 38 -7.05 -18.75 14.27
N GLU A 39 -6.57 -18.79 13.02
CA GLU A 39 -5.46 -17.94 12.58
C GLU A 39 -5.90 -16.47 12.52
N ILE A 40 -7.09 -16.22 11.98
CA ILE A 40 -7.70 -14.89 11.89
C ILE A 40 -7.91 -14.31 13.29
N GLU A 41 -8.51 -15.06 14.21
CA GLU A 41 -8.77 -14.60 15.59
C GLU A 41 -7.46 -14.24 16.31
N ARG A 42 -6.44 -15.09 16.19
CA ARG A 42 -5.12 -14.87 16.80
C ARG A 42 -4.45 -13.63 16.24
N TYR A 43 -4.60 -13.38 14.94
CA TYR A 43 -4.09 -12.18 14.29
C TYR A 43 -4.81 -10.94 14.80
N VAL A 44 -6.15 -10.92 14.76
CA VAL A 44 -6.96 -9.76 15.17
C VAL A 44 -6.71 -9.41 16.64
N GLN A 45 -6.61 -10.41 17.53
CA GLN A 45 -6.33 -10.19 18.95
C GLN A 45 -4.95 -9.57 19.20
N ARG A 46 -3.94 -9.95 18.40
CA ARG A 46 -2.56 -9.48 18.59
C ARG A 46 -2.31 -8.15 17.90
N GLU A 47 -2.72 -8.02 16.66
CA GLU A 47 -2.43 -6.86 15.82
C GLU A 47 -3.44 -5.74 16.04
N GLN A 48 -4.69 -6.05 16.40
CA GLN A 48 -5.77 -5.06 16.54
C GLN A 48 -5.85 -4.10 15.33
N PRO A 49 -6.00 -4.62 14.09
CA PRO A 49 -5.88 -3.83 12.86
C PRO A 49 -7.18 -3.06 12.54
N PHE A 50 -7.84 -2.50 13.56
CA PHE A 50 -9.17 -1.93 13.42
C PHE A 50 -9.19 -0.62 12.62
N ASP A 51 -8.07 0.09 12.59
CA ASP A 51 -7.90 1.37 11.91
C ASP A 51 -7.23 1.24 10.53
N CYS A 52 -7.15 0.01 9.98
CA CYS A 52 -6.44 -0.28 8.74
C CYS A 52 -7.41 -0.67 7.62
N ALA A 53 -7.21 -0.12 6.43
CA ALA A 53 -7.96 -0.53 5.24
C ALA A 53 -7.70 -2.02 4.94
N GLY A 54 -8.77 -2.81 4.80
CA GLY A 54 -8.67 -4.26 4.60
C GLY A 54 -8.41 -5.08 5.87
N GLY A 55 -8.33 -4.42 7.05
CA GLY A 55 -8.21 -5.12 8.34
C GLY A 55 -6.89 -5.86 8.53
N PHE A 56 -5.82 -5.42 7.86
CA PHE A 56 -4.48 -5.92 8.08
C PHE A 56 -3.41 -4.82 7.97
N ARG A 57 -2.21 -5.12 8.48
CA ARG A 57 -0.99 -4.32 8.35
C ARG A 57 0.12 -5.14 7.71
N ALA A 58 0.47 -4.83 6.46
CA ALA A 58 1.51 -5.56 5.71
C ALA A 58 2.90 -5.34 6.31
N GLU A 59 3.11 -4.21 6.98
CA GLU A 59 4.30 -3.83 7.73
C GLU A 59 4.41 -4.50 9.12
N GLY A 60 3.34 -5.16 9.57
CA GLY A 60 3.26 -5.87 10.86
C GLY A 60 3.07 -7.38 10.68
N LEU A 61 2.31 -8.01 11.58
CA LEU A 61 2.02 -9.46 11.49
C LEU A 61 1.13 -9.81 10.28
N GLY A 62 0.56 -8.83 9.58
CA GLY A 62 -0.30 -9.06 8.43
C GLY A 62 0.42 -9.77 7.28
N ILE A 63 1.74 -9.59 7.16
CA ILE A 63 2.56 -10.30 6.15
C ILE A 63 2.42 -11.83 6.24
N ALA A 64 2.18 -12.37 7.45
CA ALA A 64 2.00 -13.80 7.66
C ALA A 64 0.66 -14.35 7.13
N LEU A 65 -0.26 -13.47 6.73
CA LEU A 65 -1.57 -13.84 6.18
C LEU A 65 -1.54 -14.02 4.66
N PHE A 66 -0.48 -13.55 3.99
CA PHE A 66 -0.39 -13.52 2.53
C PHE A 66 0.41 -14.69 1.99
N GLU A 67 0.05 -15.12 0.80
CA GLU A 67 0.81 -16.05 -0.04
C GLU A 67 1.87 -15.26 -0.83
N SER A 68 1.46 -14.13 -1.43
CA SER A 68 2.34 -13.26 -2.20
C SER A 68 1.78 -11.84 -2.29
N ILE A 69 2.67 -10.89 -2.63
CA ILE A 69 2.33 -9.51 -2.96
C ILE A 69 2.94 -9.19 -4.32
N GLU A 70 2.12 -8.74 -5.25
CA GLU A 70 2.54 -8.19 -6.54
C GLU A 70 2.42 -6.66 -6.48
N SER A 71 3.56 -5.98 -6.55
CA SER A 71 3.62 -4.52 -6.47
C SER A 71 4.81 -3.99 -7.26
N VAL A 72 4.61 -2.82 -7.88
CA VAL A 72 5.70 -2.02 -8.46
C VAL A 72 6.40 -1.22 -7.37
N ASP A 73 5.65 -0.77 -6.37
CA ASP A 73 6.13 0.04 -5.25
C ASP A 73 5.53 -0.44 -3.92
N PRO A 74 6.31 -1.16 -3.08
CA PRO A 74 5.80 -1.68 -1.82
C PRO A 74 5.34 -0.58 -0.84
N THR A 75 5.80 0.65 -1.01
CA THR A 75 5.39 1.78 -0.17
C THR A 75 3.99 2.28 -0.51
N ALA A 76 3.50 1.98 -1.72
CA ALA A 76 2.11 2.24 -2.09
C ALA A 76 1.12 1.45 -1.24
N LEU A 77 1.43 0.20 -0.89
CA LEU A 77 0.59 -0.64 -0.03
C LEU A 77 0.51 -0.09 1.41
N ILE A 78 1.59 0.57 1.87
CA ILE A 78 1.62 1.27 3.16
C ILE A 78 0.78 2.56 3.09
N GLY A 79 0.75 3.22 1.92
CA GLY A 79 -0.16 4.34 1.66
C GLY A 79 0.41 5.46 0.79
N LEU A 80 1.65 5.38 0.32
CA LEU A 80 2.25 6.42 -0.53
C LEU A 80 3.24 5.82 -1.54
N PRO A 81 3.00 5.91 -2.86
CA PRO A 81 3.91 5.37 -3.87
C PRO A 81 5.17 6.24 -4.01
N LEU A 82 6.17 5.99 -3.16
CA LEU A 82 7.42 6.77 -3.08
C LEU A 82 8.29 6.69 -4.32
N ILE A 83 8.31 5.57 -5.05
CA ILE A 83 9.06 5.42 -6.31
C ILE A 83 8.50 6.43 -7.32
N TRP A 84 7.18 6.47 -7.49
CA TRP A 84 6.55 7.44 -8.38
C TRP A 84 6.71 8.86 -7.87
N LEU A 85 6.48 9.10 -6.58
CA LEU A 85 6.55 10.43 -5.97
C LEU A 85 7.96 11.03 -6.08
N ALA A 86 9.01 10.25 -5.82
CA ALA A 86 10.39 10.69 -6.01
C ALA A 86 10.65 11.08 -7.48
N GLY A 87 10.14 10.29 -8.43
CA GLY A 87 10.17 10.66 -9.85
C GLY A 87 9.42 11.95 -10.17
N ALA A 88 8.24 12.15 -9.58
CA ALA A 88 7.42 13.34 -9.75
C ALA A 88 8.09 14.59 -9.17
N LEU A 89 8.71 14.48 -7.99
CA LEU A 89 9.46 15.56 -7.34
C LEU A 89 10.69 15.97 -8.14
N ARG A 90 11.46 15.02 -8.69
CA ARG A 90 12.57 15.35 -9.62
C ARG A 90 12.08 16.12 -10.85
N ARG A 91 10.94 15.72 -11.43
CA ARG A 91 10.31 16.47 -12.54
C ARG A 91 9.86 17.87 -12.14
N ALA A 92 9.53 18.07 -10.87
CA ALA A 92 9.18 19.37 -10.31
C ALA A 92 10.41 20.22 -9.89
N GLY A 93 11.63 19.75 -10.15
CA GLY A 93 12.86 20.50 -9.90
C GLY A 93 13.48 20.29 -8.52
N PHE A 94 12.96 19.35 -7.72
CA PHE A 94 13.57 18.98 -6.44
C PHE A 94 14.76 18.04 -6.66
N VAL A 95 15.84 18.28 -5.91
CA VAL A 95 17.00 17.38 -5.86
C VAL A 95 16.66 16.23 -4.92
N LEU A 96 16.78 14.99 -5.40
CA LEU A 96 16.51 13.77 -4.64
C LEU A 96 17.61 12.71 -4.87
N PRO A 97 17.86 11.79 -3.92
CA PRO A 97 17.10 11.60 -2.68
C PRO A 97 17.14 12.82 -1.76
#